data_AF-A0A1B8DWY5-F1
#
_entry.id   AF-A0A1B8DWY5-F1
#
_cell.length_a   1.000
_cell.length_b   1.000
_cell.length_c   1.000
_cell.angle_alpha   90.00
_cell.angle_beta   90.00
_cell.angle_gamma   90.00
#
_symmetry.space_group_name_H-M   'P 1'
#
loop_
_entity.id
_entity.type
_entity.pdbx_description
1 polymer ?
#
loop_
_entity_poly.entity_id
_entity_poly.type
_entity_poly.pdbx_seq_one_letter_code
_entity_poly.pdbx_strand_id
1 'polypeptide(L)'
;MPSPSSKYDTSIVGPLKLLTFFGNKSLDISENGPGKARASYYAKKPTFSSCVTLHAGTTKAGPVMGAIELHNWGSDEVCMGNPRAGNKSWTQVTRGSIWTHSEYSFPFRCGPDQEEMTFIWRRVQTRTFRPMGDMELVAAARPDEVLAEYASSGMMSASQAVVKVRGELGQELDTMVLLTILSLHYSAQRRTRNAAAGAGGGAAGGGC
;
A
#
# COMPACT_ATOMS: atom_id res chain seq x y z
N MET A 1 -19.37 -24.64 15.95
CA MET A 1 -18.78 -24.41 14.62
C MET A 1 -18.64 -22.91 14.43
N PRO A 2 -17.43 -22.34 14.23
CA PRO A 2 -17.31 -20.91 13.95
C PRO A 2 -17.73 -20.64 12.50
N SER A 3 -18.52 -19.58 12.32
CA SER A 3 -19.10 -19.15 11.05
C SER A 3 -18.02 -18.69 10.05
N PRO A 4 -18.20 -18.82 8.71
CA PRO A 4 -17.15 -18.53 7.71
C PRO A 4 -16.83 -17.04 7.47
N SER A 5 -17.26 -16.11 8.35
CA SER A 5 -17.22 -14.65 8.09
C SER A 5 -15.95 -13.92 8.58
N SER A 6 -14.84 -14.64 8.80
CA SER A 6 -13.59 -14.09 9.37
C SER A 6 -12.82 -13.12 8.45
N LYS A 7 -13.08 -13.14 7.13
CA LYS A 7 -12.31 -12.34 6.16
C LYS A 7 -12.62 -10.83 6.19
N TYR A 8 -13.71 -10.43 6.83
CA TYR A 8 -14.16 -9.03 6.88
C TYR A 8 -14.03 -8.39 8.26
N ASP A 9 -13.68 -9.16 9.28
CA ASP A 9 -13.47 -8.64 10.63
C ASP A 9 -12.42 -7.52 10.60
N THR A 10 -12.82 -6.34 11.05
CA THR A 10 -12.08 -5.07 10.95
C THR A 10 -11.90 -4.49 12.35
N SER A 11 -10.71 -4.00 12.68
CA SER A 11 -10.44 -3.25 13.91
C SER A 11 -10.80 -1.77 13.78
N ILE A 12 -11.12 -1.31 12.57
CA ILE A 12 -11.59 0.06 12.32
C ILE A 12 -12.97 0.24 12.97
N VAL A 13 -13.08 1.25 13.84
CA VAL A 13 -14.33 1.70 14.45
C VAL A 13 -14.93 2.82 13.59
N GLY A 14 -16.23 2.73 13.26
CA GLY A 14 -16.95 3.75 12.50
C GLY A 14 -17.12 3.44 11.00
N PRO A 15 -17.53 4.44 10.19
CA PRO A 15 -17.70 4.26 8.75
C PRO A 15 -16.37 3.90 8.09
N LEU A 16 -16.43 3.06 7.05
CA LEU A 16 -15.25 2.60 6.33
C LEU A 16 -15.39 2.79 4.82
N LYS A 17 -14.27 3.11 4.18
CA LYS A 17 -14.07 3.11 2.74
C LYS A 17 -13.32 1.83 2.37
N LEU A 18 -13.83 1.10 1.38
CA LEU A 18 -13.20 -0.12 0.87
C LEU A 18 -12.52 0.19 -0.47
N LEU A 19 -11.21 -0.02 -0.55
CA LEU A 19 -10.44 0.03 -1.79
C LEU A 19 -10.04 -1.38 -2.19
N THR A 20 -10.15 -1.70 -3.48
CA THR A 20 -9.71 -3.00 -4.00
C THR A 20 -8.76 -2.81 -5.18
N PHE A 21 -7.62 -3.51 -5.16
CA PHE A 21 -6.56 -3.37 -6.16
C PHE A 21 -6.64 -4.51 -7.18
N PHE A 22 -6.57 -4.17 -8.46
CA PHE A 22 -6.65 -5.11 -9.60
C PHE A 22 -5.53 -4.88 -10.61
N GLY A 23 -5.15 -5.92 -11.34
CA GLY A 23 -4.13 -5.84 -12.40
C GLY A 23 -2.72 -6.21 -11.93
N ASN A 24 -1.83 -6.56 -12.86
CA ASN A 24 -0.51 -7.14 -12.51
C ASN A 24 0.66 -6.14 -12.61
N LYS A 25 0.68 -5.28 -13.64
CA LYS A 25 1.79 -4.33 -13.89
C LYS A 25 1.42 -2.90 -13.53
N SER A 26 0.16 -2.55 -13.70
CA SER A 26 -0.46 -1.30 -13.26
C SER A 26 -1.71 -1.70 -12.52
N LEU A 27 -2.10 -0.87 -11.54
CA LEU A 27 -3.21 -1.18 -10.66
C LEU A 27 -4.41 -0.31 -10.99
N ASP A 28 -5.54 -0.95 -11.23
CA ASP A 28 -6.86 -0.32 -11.17
C ASP A 28 -7.34 -0.41 -9.71
N ILE A 29 -7.79 0.71 -9.15
CA ILE A 29 -8.20 0.81 -7.74
C ILE A 29 -9.66 1.22 -7.70
N SER A 30 -10.53 0.33 -7.22
CA SER A 30 -11.97 0.57 -7.11
C SER A 30 -12.36 0.90 -5.68
N GLU A 31 -13.19 1.93 -5.52
CA GLU A 31 -13.91 2.19 -4.28
C GLU A 31 -15.17 1.31 -4.20
N ASN A 32 -15.50 0.83 -3.01
CA ASN A 32 -16.75 0.11 -2.69
C ASN A 32 -16.99 -1.19 -3.48
N GLY A 33 -15.93 -1.97 -3.69
CA GLY A 33 -16.01 -3.36 -4.16
C GLY A 33 -15.30 -3.61 -5.49
N PRO A 34 -15.38 -4.84 -6.02
CA PRO A 34 -14.57 -5.24 -7.16
C PRO A 34 -15.14 -4.83 -8.52
N GLY A 35 -14.23 -4.48 -9.44
CA GLY A 35 -14.56 -4.28 -10.85
C GLY A 35 -13.78 -3.15 -11.51
N LYS A 36 -13.12 -3.45 -12.62
CA LYS A 36 -12.35 -2.46 -13.40
C LYS A 36 -13.20 -1.28 -13.89
N ALA A 37 -14.47 -1.52 -14.21
CA ALA A 37 -15.40 -0.47 -14.64
C ALA A 37 -15.72 0.56 -13.54
N ARG A 38 -15.39 0.25 -12.28
CA ARG A 38 -15.62 1.11 -11.11
C ARG A 38 -14.33 1.68 -10.53
N ALA A 39 -13.20 1.54 -11.24
CA ALA A 39 -11.93 2.05 -10.74
C ALA A 39 -11.94 3.58 -10.63
N SER A 40 -11.77 4.08 -9.41
CA SER A 40 -11.66 5.51 -9.11
C SER A 40 -10.23 6.02 -9.26
N TYR A 41 -9.23 5.12 -9.23
CA TYR A 41 -7.83 5.47 -9.41
C TYR A 41 -7.07 4.47 -10.27
N TYR A 42 -5.98 4.97 -10.87
CA TYR A 42 -5.07 4.19 -11.69
C TYR A 42 -3.62 4.43 -11.24
N ALA A 43 -2.94 3.39 -10.76
CA ALA A 43 -1.53 3.44 -10.40
C ALA A 43 -0.66 2.85 -11.53
N LYS A 44 0.18 3.70 -12.13
CA LYS A 44 1.06 3.34 -13.24
C LYS A 44 2.47 3.07 -12.74
N LYS A 45 2.98 1.86 -12.98
CA LYS A 45 4.40 1.53 -12.83
C LYS A 45 5.04 1.25 -14.20
N PRO A 46 5.87 2.17 -14.73
CA PRO A 46 6.64 1.91 -15.94
C PRO A 46 7.63 0.75 -15.73
N THR A 47 7.91 -0.04 -16.76
CA THR A 47 8.73 -1.26 -16.65
C THR A 47 10.17 -0.97 -16.21
N PHE A 48 10.75 0.16 -16.65
CA PHE A 48 12.14 0.54 -16.39
C PHE A 48 12.27 1.74 -15.45
N SER A 49 11.23 2.04 -14.66
CA SER A 49 11.25 3.14 -13.70
C SER A 49 10.97 2.64 -12.30
N SER A 50 11.68 3.21 -11.33
CA SER A 50 11.38 3.11 -9.89
C SER A 50 10.20 3.99 -9.50
N CYS A 51 9.79 4.92 -10.34
CA CYS A 51 8.70 5.86 -10.07
C CYS A 51 7.34 5.26 -10.44
N VAL A 52 6.40 5.29 -9.49
CA VAL A 52 4.99 4.95 -9.71
C VAL A 52 4.17 6.22 -9.59
N THR A 53 3.24 6.45 -10.52
CA THR A 53 2.31 7.60 -10.45
C THR A 53 0.90 7.13 -10.16
N LEU A 54 0.22 7.83 -9.25
CA LEU A 54 -1.20 7.65 -8.95
C LEU A 54 -2.02 8.69 -9.71
N HIS A 55 -3.00 8.22 -10.47
CA HIS A 55 -3.90 9.06 -11.25
C HIS A 55 -5.33 8.94 -10.73
N ALA A 56 -6.06 10.05 -10.75
CA ALA A 56 -7.51 10.03 -10.59
C ALA A 56 -8.17 9.46 -11.85
N GLY A 57 -9.21 8.64 -11.68
CA GLY A 57 -9.92 7.96 -12.74
C GLY A 57 -9.30 6.61 -13.15
N THR A 58 -9.81 6.05 -14.24
CA THR A 58 -9.50 4.69 -14.71
C THR A 58 -8.26 4.60 -15.62
N THR A 59 -7.59 5.72 -15.93
CA THR A 59 -6.52 5.74 -16.92
C THR A 59 -5.36 6.67 -16.54
N LYS A 60 -4.21 6.45 -17.19
CA LYS A 60 -3.01 7.31 -17.09
C LYS A 60 -3.20 8.75 -17.57
N ALA A 61 -4.31 9.05 -18.24
CA ALA A 61 -4.60 10.40 -18.74
C ALA A 61 -5.23 11.31 -17.67
N GLY A 62 -5.70 10.73 -16.57
CA GLY A 62 -6.26 11.50 -15.46
C GLY A 62 -5.20 12.30 -14.69
N PRO A 63 -5.63 13.31 -13.91
CA PRO A 63 -4.75 14.12 -13.08
C PRO A 63 -3.87 13.27 -12.15
N VAL A 64 -2.59 13.64 -12.00
CA VAL A 64 -1.67 12.97 -11.09
C VAL A 64 -1.95 13.44 -9.66
N MET A 65 -2.41 12.51 -8.83
CA MET A 65 -2.72 12.73 -7.42
C MET A 65 -1.49 12.58 -6.53
N GLY A 66 -0.48 11.84 -6.98
CA GLY A 66 0.75 11.62 -6.26
C GLY A 66 1.71 10.71 -7.00
N ALA A 67 2.90 10.56 -6.43
CA ALA A 67 3.94 9.68 -6.94
C ALA A 67 4.66 8.95 -5.80
N ILE A 68 5.33 7.86 -6.17
CA ILE A 68 6.10 7.01 -5.27
C ILE A 68 7.44 6.74 -5.94
N GLU A 69 8.53 6.90 -5.21
CA GLU A 69 9.87 6.54 -5.64
C GLU A 69 10.33 5.30 -4.88
N LEU A 70 10.53 4.19 -5.61
CA LEU A 70 10.87 2.90 -5.03
C LEU A 70 12.38 2.67 -4.97
N HIS A 71 12.94 2.56 -3.77
CA HIS A 71 14.37 2.37 -3.55
C HIS A 71 14.74 0.89 -3.35
N ASN A 72 15.98 0.53 -3.70
CA ASN A 72 16.47 -0.86 -3.50
C ASN A 72 16.97 -1.09 -2.08
N TRP A 73 17.73 -0.13 -1.56
CA TRP A 73 18.51 -0.25 -0.32
C TRP A 73 18.17 0.84 0.71
N GLY A 74 17.29 1.77 0.33
CA GLY A 74 16.81 2.86 1.17
C GLY A 74 15.30 2.79 1.39
N SER A 75 14.79 3.73 2.18
CA SER A 75 13.36 3.92 2.34
C SER A 75 12.72 4.38 1.04
N ASP A 76 11.53 3.85 0.73
CA ASP A 76 10.73 4.38 -0.36
C ASP A 76 10.24 5.80 0.00
N GLU A 77 9.93 6.60 -1.01
CA GLU A 77 9.44 7.95 -0.81
C GLU A 77 8.10 8.13 -1.52
N VAL A 78 7.24 8.98 -0.96
CA VAL A 78 5.95 9.32 -1.54
C VAL A 78 5.79 10.82 -1.64
N CYS A 79 5.09 11.27 -2.67
CA CYS A 79 4.85 12.68 -2.93
C CYS A 79 3.37 12.90 -3.25
N MET A 80 2.75 13.88 -2.61
CA MET A 80 1.41 14.31 -2.95
C MET A 80 1.41 15.30 -4.12
N GLY A 81 0.50 15.09 -5.07
CA GLY A 81 0.38 15.85 -6.31
C GLY A 81 1.35 15.42 -7.41
N ASN A 82 1.38 16.18 -8.49
CA ASN A 82 2.25 15.89 -9.64
C ASN A 82 3.71 16.34 -9.36
N PRO A 83 4.69 15.41 -9.26
CA PRO A 83 6.08 15.79 -8.99
C PRO A 83 6.72 16.60 -10.14
N ARG A 84 6.14 16.55 -11.35
CA ARG A 84 6.63 17.31 -12.51
C ARG A 84 6.19 18.78 -12.51
N ALA A 85 5.25 19.15 -11.64
CA ALA A 85 4.71 20.52 -11.59
C ALA A 85 5.56 21.49 -10.75
N GLY A 86 6.68 21.03 -10.16
CA GLY A 86 7.60 21.85 -9.36
C GLY A 86 7.32 21.84 -7.85
N ASN A 87 8.36 22.07 -7.04
CA ASN A 87 8.42 22.19 -5.57
C ASN A 87 7.37 21.37 -4.80
N LYS A 88 7.55 20.04 -4.76
CA LYS A 88 6.80 19.16 -3.88
C LYS A 88 7.74 18.45 -2.91
N SER A 89 7.31 18.35 -1.65
CA SER A 89 8.03 17.60 -0.62
C SER A 89 7.81 16.10 -0.83
N TRP A 90 8.90 15.36 -0.85
CA TRP A 90 8.89 13.91 -0.74
C TRP A 90 8.87 13.54 0.74
N THR A 91 7.96 12.66 1.11
CA THR A 91 7.86 12.09 2.44
C THR A 91 8.46 10.70 2.42
N GLN A 92 9.43 10.47 3.28
CA GLN A 92 10.08 9.18 3.42
C GLN A 92 9.17 8.18 4.15
N VAL A 93 9.04 6.97 3.59
CA VAL A 93 8.37 5.82 4.21
C VAL A 93 9.44 4.94 4.84
N THR A 94 9.81 5.29 6.07
CA THR A 94 10.92 4.70 6.80
C THR A 94 10.58 3.30 7.26
N ARG A 95 11.47 2.36 6.97
CA ARG A 95 11.30 0.97 7.36
C ARG A 95 11.88 0.72 8.75
N GLY A 96 11.08 0.19 9.68
CA GLY A 96 11.51 -0.05 11.06
C GLY A 96 12.55 -1.17 11.22
N SER A 97 12.60 -2.13 10.28
CA SER A 97 13.65 -3.17 10.26
C SER A 97 13.89 -3.72 8.86
N ILE A 98 15.16 -3.80 8.45
CA ILE A 98 15.68 -4.28 7.15
C ILE A 98 15.45 -5.78 6.92
N TRP A 99 15.15 -6.54 7.98
CA TRP A 99 14.90 -7.99 7.85
C TRP A 99 13.43 -8.33 7.91
N THR A 100 12.70 -7.81 8.90
CA THR A 100 11.35 -8.33 9.19
C THR A 100 10.29 -7.74 8.27
N HIS A 101 10.48 -6.53 7.75
CA HIS A 101 9.44 -5.80 7.01
C HIS A 101 8.12 -5.73 7.81
N SER A 102 8.23 -5.64 9.13
CA SER A 102 7.07 -5.70 10.03
C SER A 102 6.48 -4.33 10.33
N GLU A 103 7.23 -3.26 10.06
CA GLU A 103 6.86 -1.91 10.42
C GLU A 103 7.43 -0.89 9.42
N TYR A 104 6.62 0.12 9.11
CA TYR A 104 6.97 1.26 8.28
C TYR A 104 6.33 2.53 8.85
N SER A 105 7.07 3.62 8.94
CA SER A 105 6.58 4.89 9.48
C SER A 105 6.76 6.03 8.50
N PHE A 106 5.92 7.06 8.62
CA PHE A 106 6.04 8.28 7.85
C PHE A 106 5.47 9.48 8.63
N PRO A 107 6.10 10.66 8.56
CA PRO A 107 5.53 11.88 9.09
C PRO A 107 4.52 12.46 8.09
N PHE A 108 3.41 13.00 8.58
CA PHE A 108 2.44 13.70 7.75
C PHE A 108 1.69 14.76 8.56
N ARG A 109 1.48 15.93 7.94
CA ARG A 109 0.67 17.01 8.52
C ARG A 109 -0.78 16.82 8.12
N CYS A 110 -1.68 16.77 9.09
CA CYS A 110 -3.11 16.60 8.83
C CYS A 110 -3.96 17.26 9.91
N GLY A 111 -5.26 17.37 9.64
CA GLY A 111 -6.21 18.01 10.54
C GLY A 111 -6.29 19.54 10.33
N PRO A 112 -7.19 20.21 11.08
CA PRO A 112 -7.44 21.64 10.93
C PRO A 112 -6.21 22.50 11.22
N ASP A 113 -5.40 22.09 12.21
CA ASP A 113 -4.20 22.82 12.63
C ASP A 113 -2.92 22.39 11.89
N GLN A 114 -3.02 21.48 10.92
CA GLN A 114 -1.88 20.95 10.16
C GLN A 114 -0.77 20.39 11.07
N GLU A 115 -1.16 19.75 12.16
CA GLU A 115 -0.23 19.16 13.12
C GLU A 115 0.55 18.03 12.48
N GLU A 116 1.87 18.02 12.68
CA GLU A 116 2.74 16.96 12.19
C GLU A 116 2.62 15.71 13.07
N MET A 117 2.07 14.65 12.50
CA MET A 117 1.89 13.37 13.17
C MET A 117 2.74 12.29 12.50
N THR A 118 3.25 11.35 13.29
CA THR A 118 3.88 10.14 12.77
C THR A 118 2.85 9.03 12.66
N PHE A 119 2.74 8.43 11.48
CA PHE A 119 1.89 7.29 11.21
C PHE A 119 2.73 6.03 11.04
N ILE A 120 2.19 4.89 11.43
CA ILE A 120 2.89 3.60 11.44
C ILE A 120 2.02 2.54 10.80
N TRP A 121 2.49 1.99 9.69
CA TRP A 121 2.05 0.71 9.16
C TRP A 121 2.77 -0.40 9.92
N ARG A 122 2.04 -1.23 10.66
CA ARG A 122 2.60 -2.39 11.38
C ARG A 122 1.86 -3.67 11.03
N ARG A 123 2.52 -4.82 11.12
CA ARG A 123 1.87 -6.12 10.96
C ARG A 123 0.81 -6.33 12.03
N VAL A 124 -0.32 -6.90 11.62
CA VAL A 124 -1.38 -7.31 12.55
C VAL A 124 -0.87 -8.48 13.40
N GLN A 125 -0.76 -8.29 14.72
CA GLN A 125 -0.18 -9.30 15.64
C GLN A 125 -1.23 -10.23 16.27
N THR A 126 -2.49 -9.81 16.39
CA THR A 126 -3.44 -10.38 17.36
C THR A 126 -4.52 -11.30 16.78
N ARG A 127 -4.48 -11.63 15.49
CA ARG A 127 -5.53 -12.41 14.83
C ARG A 127 -4.96 -13.68 14.23
N THR A 128 -5.18 -14.79 14.93
CA THR A 128 -4.85 -16.16 14.50
C THR A 128 -5.35 -16.37 13.06
N PHE A 129 -4.44 -16.75 12.15
CA PHE A 129 -4.70 -17.08 10.73
C PHE A 129 -4.90 -15.93 9.72
N ARG A 130 -4.16 -14.81 9.84
CA ARG A 130 -3.98 -13.88 8.70
C ARG A 130 -2.73 -14.21 7.88
N PRO A 131 -2.75 -14.03 6.54
CA PRO A 131 -1.56 -14.20 5.70
C PRO A 131 -0.39 -13.31 6.16
N MET A 132 0.85 -13.80 6.08
CA MET A 132 2.05 -13.00 6.29
C MET A 132 2.09 -11.85 5.26
N GLY A 133 1.68 -10.65 5.66
CA GLY A 133 1.64 -9.49 4.77
C GLY A 133 0.55 -8.47 5.08
N ASP A 134 -0.43 -8.83 5.91
CA ASP A 134 -1.47 -7.91 6.35
C ASP A 134 -0.89 -6.87 7.32
N MET A 135 -1.27 -5.60 7.12
CA MET A 135 -0.77 -4.47 7.89
C MET A 135 -1.94 -3.61 8.38
N GLU A 136 -1.75 -2.92 9.48
CA GLU A 136 -2.67 -1.90 9.98
C GLU A 136 -1.92 -0.56 10.11
N LEU A 137 -2.63 0.53 9.85
CA LEU A 137 -2.15 1.89 10.02
C LEU A 137 -2.68 2.44 11.34
N VAL A 138 -1.77 2.98 12.14
CA VAL A 138 -2.08 3.70 13.38
C VAL A 138 -1.34 5.03 13.41
N ALA A 139 -1.84 5.99 14.18
CA ALA A 139 -1.05 7.16 14.57
C ALA A 139 -0.14 6.76 15.75
N ALA A 140 1.13 7.16 15.75
CA ALA A 140 2.08 6.82 16.82
C ALA A 140 1.59 7.31 18.19
N ALA A 141 0.93 8.47 18.24
CA ALA A 141 0.34 9.02 19.46
C ALA A 141 -0.92 8.28 19.93
N ARG A 142 -1.57 7.49 19.05
CA ARG A 142 -2.82 6.76 19.32
C ARG A 142 -2.73 5.34 18.74
N PRO A 143 -1.85 4.48 19.31
CA PRO A 143 -1.52 3.17 18.73
C PRO A 143 -2.65 2.14 18.80
N ASP A 144 -3.68 2.39 19.59
CA ASP A 144 -4.87 1.55 19.71
C ASP A 144 -5.95 1.92 18.68
N GLU A 145 -5.76 3.03 17.95
CA GLU A 145 -6.71 3.54 16.98
C GLU A 145 -6.30 3.14 15.56
N VAL A 146 -6.94 2.12 15.01
CA VAL A 146 -6.69 1.67 13.63
C VAL A 146 -7.40 2.57 12.63
N LEU A 147 -6.61 3.19 11.76
CA LEU A 147 -7.04 4.14 10.74
C LEU A 147 -7.24 3.47 9.38
N ALA A 148 -6.45 2.45 9.09
CA ALA A 148 -6.58 1.66 7.87
C ALA A 148 -6.06 0.23 8.06
N GLU A 149 -6.58 -0.70 7.27
CA GLU A 149 -6.12 -2.08 7.18
C GLU A 149 -5.73 -2.39 5.73
N TYR A 150 -4.59 -3.03 5.55
CA TYR A 150 -4.12 -3.60 4.29
C TYR A 150 -4.17 -5.12 4.37
N ALA A 151 -4.86 -5.74 3.43
CA ALA A 151 -4.86 -7.19 3.26
C ALA A 151 -4.33 -7.55 1.86
N SER A 152 -3.17 -8.20 1.83
CA SER A 152 -2.65 -8.74 0.57
C SER A 152 -3.45 -9.97 0.20
N SER A 153 -3.94 -10.03 -1.03
CA SER A 153 -4.67 -11.21 -1.49
C SER A 153 -3.70 -12.29 -1.99
N GLY A 154 -3.98 -13.55 -1.64
CA GLY A 154 -3.21 -14.70 -2.11
C GLY A 154 -3.45 -15.01 -3.59
N MET A 155 -2.66 -15.94 -4.15
CA MET A 155 -2.62 -16.34 -5.57
C MET A 155 -3.98 -16.72 -6.23
N MET A 156 -5.02 -16.96 -5.45
CA MET A 156 -6.35 -17.43 -5.91
C MET A 156 -7.44 -16.34 -5.85
N SER A 157 -7.10 -15.08 -5.58
CA SER A 157 -8.07 -13.98 -5.47
C SER A 157 -8.25 -13.21 -6.78
N ALA A 158 -9.46 -12.71 -7.02
CA ALA A 158 -9.76 -11.80 -8.13
C ALA A 158 -9.15 -10.39 -7.94
N SER A 159 -8.82 -10.02 -6.70
CA SER A 159 -8.09 -8.81 -6.34
C SER A 159 -6.66 -9.15 -5.91
N GLN A 160 -5.72 -8.21 -6.10
CA GLN A 160 -4.36 -8.33 -5.59
C GLN A 160 -4.23 -7.89 -4.13
N ALA A 161 -5.06 -6.94 -3.72
CA ALA A 161 -5.13 -6.47 -2.34
C ALA A 161 -6.48 -5.81 -2.05
N VAL A 162 -6.81 -5.74 -0.77
CA VAL A 162 -7.95 -5.00 -0.24
C VAL A 162 -7.43 -4.03 0.81
N VAL A 163 -7.89 -2.78 0.77
CA VAL A 163 -7.59 -1.78 1.79
C VAL A 163 -8.91 -1.31 2.40
N LYS A 164 -8.98 -1.28 3.72
CA LYS A 164 -10.06 -0.61 4.44
C LYS A 164 -9.49 0.67 5.03
N VAL A 165 -10.15 1.80 4.83
CA VAL A 165 -9.73 3.10 5.37
C VAL A 165 -10.88 3.66 6.17
N ARG A 166 -10.62 4.25 7.34
CA ARG A 166 -11.64 4.93 8.12
C ARG A 166 -12.25 6.08 7.30
N GLY A 167 -13.56 6.24 7.35
CA GLY A 167 -14.31 7.15 6.47
C GLY A 167 -13.98 8.64 6.67
N GLU A 168 -13.48 9.03 7.83
CA GLU A 168 -13.43 10.43 8.30
C GLU A 168 -12.00 10.99 8.42
N LEU A 169 -11.02 10.44 7.71
CA LEU A 169 -9.61 10.89 7.81
C LEU A 169 -9.31 12.24 7.14
N GLY A 170 -10.19 12.70 6.24
CA GLY A 170 -9.94 13.84 5.37
C GLY A 170 -9.17 13.46 4.09
N GLN A 171 -9.39 14.23 3.03
CA GLN A 171 -8.93 13.89 1.66
C GLN A 171 -7.41 13.77 1.53
N GLU A 172 -6.66 14.64 2.23
CA GLU A 172 -5.20 14.64 2.17
C GLU A 172 -4.61 13.38 2.82
N LEU A 173 -5.11 13.01 4.01
CA LEU A 173 -4.69 11.81 4.70
C LEU A 173 -5.15 10.55 3.96
N ASP A 174 -6.36 10.52 3.39
CA ASP A 174 -6.80 9.43 2.50
C ASP A 174 -5.84 9.22 1.33
N THR A 175 -5.39 10.32 0.71
CA THR A 175 -4.43 10.26 -0.40
C THR A 175 -3.08 9.74 0.07
N MET A 176 -2.60 10.19 1.23
CA MET A 176 -1.34 9.75 1.82
C MET A 176 -1.38 8.26 2.21
N VAL A 177 -2.49 7.78 2.78
CA VAL A 177 -2.75 6.36 3.05
C VAL A 177 -2.65 5.56 1.75
N LEU A 178 -3.28 6.04 0.66
CA LEU A 178 -3.24 5.38 -0.64
C LEU A 178 -1.83 5.36 -1.26
N LEU A 179 -1.06 6.43 -1.15
CA LEU A 179 0.32 6.47 -1.66
C LEU A 179 1.25 5.54 -0.88
N THR A 180 1.17 5.56 0.44
CA THR A 180 2.02 4.73 1.30
C THR A 180 1.70 3.24 1.13
N ILE A 181 0.43 2.86 1.00
CA ILE A 181 0.05 1.45 0.77
C ILE A 181 0.47 0.96 -0.62
N LEU A 182 0.39 1.80 -1.65
CA LEU A 182 0.91 1.49 -2.98
C LEU A 182 2.42 1.30 -2.95
N SER A 183 3.13 2.10 -2.15
CA SER A 183 4.57 1.95 -1.95
C SER A 183 4.90 0.57 -1.35
N LEU A 184 4.23 0.20 -0.26
CA LEU A 184 4.37 -1.12 0.37
C LEU A 184 4.03 -2.26 -0.61
N HIS A 185 2.95 -2.13 -1.37
CA HIS A 185 2.49 -3.12 -2.33
C HIS A 185 3.52 -3.35 -3.44
N TYR A 186 3.98 -2.29 -4.11
CA TYR A 186 4.96 -2.40 -5.19
C TYR A 186 6.34 -2.83 -4.69
N SER A 187 6.72 -2.45 -3.47
CA SER A 187 7.96 -2.92 -2.83
C SER A 187 7.89 -4.39 -2.43
N ALA A 188 6.72 -4.90 -2.02
CA ALA A 188 6.51 -6.34 -1.84
C ALA A 188 6.61 -7.11 -3.16
N GLN A 189 5.94 -6.66 -4.23
CA GLN A 189 6.01 -7.27 -5.56
C GLN A 189 7.42 -7.25 -6.17
N ARG A 190 8.22 -6.24 -5.86
CA ARG A 190 9.63 -6.17 -6.29
C ARG A 190 10.45 -7.27 -5.60
N ARG A 191 10.29 -7.44 -4.29
CA ARG A 191 11.01 -8.43 -3.49
C ARG A 191 10.69 -9.86 -3.92
N THR A 192 9.43 -10.18 -4.17
CA THR A 192 9.02 -11.51 -4.63
C THR A 192 9.62 -11.86 -6.00
N ARG A 193 9.67 -10.90 -6.93
CA ARG A 193 10.32 -11.08 -8.24
C ARG A 193 11.82 -11.30 -8.13
N ASN A 194 12.50 -10.55 -7.26
CA ASN A 194 13.94 -10.71 -7.03
C ASN A 194 14.26 -12.07 -6.40
N ALA A 195 13.44 -12.53 -5.45
CA ALA A 195 13.59 -13.86 -4.85
C ALA A 195 13.41 -14.99 -5.88
N ALA A 196 12.42 -14.88 -6.77
CA ALA A 196 12.21 -15.85 -7.85
C ALA A 196 13.35 -15.87 -8.87
N ALA A 197 13.93 -14.72 -9.20
CA ALA A 197 15.09 -14.63 -10.11
C ALA A 197 16.36 -15.28 -9.52
N GLY A 198 16.55 -15.21 -8.20
CA GLY A 198 17.67 -15.88 -7.50
C GLY A 198 17.55 -17.41 -7.44
N ALA A 199 16.33 -17.95 -7.50
CA ALA A 199 16.10 -19.40 -7.47
C ALA A 199 16.33 -20.11 -8.82
N GLY A 200 16.41 -19.36 -9.93
CA GLY A 200 16.60 -19.92 -11.28
C GLY A 200 18.05 -20.19 -11.68
N GLY A 201 19.04 -19.88 -10.83
CA GLY A 201 20.46 -19.99 -11.15
C GLY A 201 21.14 -21.32 -10.78
N GLY A 202 20.40 -22.28 -10.22
CA GLY A 202 20.95 -23.51 -9.64
C GLY A 202 20.53 -24.79 -10.36
N ALA A 203 20.81 -24.92 -11.66
CA ALA A 203 20.67 -26.18 -12.39
C ALA A 203 21.65 -26.26 -13.57
N ALA A 204 22.95 -26.21 -13.27
CA ALA A 204 24.00 -26.65 -14.18
C ALA A 204 25.16 -27.21 -13.35
N GLY A 205 25.17 -28.53 -13.18
CA GLY A 205 26.18 -29.23 -12.39
C GLY A 205 25.97 -30.74 -12.44
N GLY A 206 25.84 -31.29 -13.65
CA GLY A 206 25.98 -32.72 -13.91
C GLY A 206 27.43 -33.04 -14.29
N GLY A 207 28.02 -34.08 -13.70
CA GLY A 207 29.31 -34.61 -14.13
C GLY A 207 30.02 -35.51 -13.11
N CYS A 208 29.52 -36.73 -12.92
CA CYS A 208 30.32 -37.97 -12.95
C CYS A 208 29.42 -39.16 -13.27
#